data_AF-A0A166AJQ4-F1
#
_entry.id   AF-A0A166AJQ4-F1
#
_cell.length_a   1.000
_cell.length_b   1.000
_cell.length_c   1.000
_cell.angle_alpha   90.00
_cell.angle_beta   90.00
_cell.angle_gamma   90.00
#
_symmetry.space_group_name_H-M   'P 1'
#
loop_
_entity.id
_entity.type
_entity.pdbx_description
1 polymer ?
#
loop_
_entity_poly.entity_id
_entity_poly.type
_entity_poly.pdbx_seq_one_letter_code
_entity_poly.pdbx_strand_id
1 'polypeptide(L)'
;MAFKKNNKGDIKLVQKNYEFFNTSTEEIIEEYKIPYRNIIDFTNTSDGTKDLKNIFGEKKYFEYPKPIKLIEHFVDISLNESDIILDFFSGSATTANAVMKLNSKKFKRNKFIMVQIPEETGENSNAYEDGYETICEIGKERIRRAGDKIVEESGNKDLDIGFKVFKLDSSNLKKWDPDYNNVQQSLIIDNIKEGRSNEDLVYEIMLKSEYGIDLTFPIEEINNIYSVGFGALVFCLDNNITREITGEIIKLTKNASKSRVVFKDSGFKSDVDKTNIKEILLRTNNIKEFITI
;
A
#
# COMPACT_ATOMS: atom_id res chain seq x y z
N MET A 1 12.85 -18.12 35.84
CA MET A 1 11.70 -18.92 36.32
C MET A 1 12.07 -20.39 36.22
N ALA A 2 11.62 -21.22 37.15
CA ALA A 2 11.80 -22.67 37.09
C ALA A 2 10.54 -23.38 37.56
N PHE A 3 10.25 -24.54 36.99
CA PHE A 3 9.25 -25.45 37.53
C PHE A 3 9.93 -26.29 38.62
N LYS A 4 9.44 -26.20 39.86
CA LYS A 4 9.89 -27.04 40.96
C LYS A 4 8.75 -27.96 41.39
N LYS A 5 9.01 -29.26 41.38
CA LYS A 5 8.11 -30.24 41.98
C LYS A 5 8.28 -30.21 43.50
N ASN A 6 7.19 -30.01 44.24
CA ASN A 6 7.23 -30.08 45.71
C ASN A 6 7.27 -31.55 46.17
N ASN A 7 7.48 -31.76 47.48
CA ASN A 7 7.57 -33.10 48.07
C ASN A 7 6.24 -33.90 47.99
N LYS A 8 5.12 -33.26 47.64
CA LYS A 8 3.80 -33.88 47.46
C LYS A 8 3.50 -34.22 45.99
N GLY A 9 4.38 -33.83 45.07
CA GLY A 9 4.26 -34.07 43.64
C GLY A 9 3.66 -32.92 42.83
N ASP A 10 3.25 -31.82 43.45
CA ASP A 10 2.69 -30.66 42.76
C ASP A 10 3.81 -29.87 42.07
N ILE A 11 3.55 -29.41 40.85
CA ILE A 11 4.45 -28.52 40.12
C ILE A 11 4.15 -27.08 40.55
N LYS A 12 5.14 -26.42 41.15
CA LYS A 12 5.10 -24.99 41.49
C LYS A 12 5.97 -24.18 40.55
N LEU A 13 5.48 -23.01 40.18
CA LEU A 13 6.23 -22.02 39.43
C LEU A 13 7.01 -21.13 40.40
N VAL A 14 8.35 -21.09 40.28
CA VAL A 14 9.20 -20.28 41.15
C VAL A 14 9.98 -19.21 40.36
N GLN A 15 10.06 -18.01 40.94
CA GLN A 15 10.76 -16.84 40.40
C GLN A 15 11.82 -16.37 41.39
N LYS A 16 12.96 -15.88 40.89
CA LYS A 16 13.97 -15.21 41.70
C LYS A 16 13.71 -13.71 41.60
N ASN A 17 13.61 -13.05 42.74
CA ASN A 17 13.64 -11.60 42.86
C ASN A 17 14.91 -11.23 43.63
N TYR A 18 15.46 -10.06 43.35
CA TYR A 18 16.58 -9.50 44.09
C TYR A 18 16.05 -8.30 44.88
N GLU A 19 16.24 -8.33 46.19
CA GLU A 19 15.95 -7.21 47.09
C GLU A 19 17.27 -6.68 47.61
N PHE A 20 17.50 -5.39 47.44
CA PHE A 20 18.63 -4.67 48.01
C PHE A 20 18.15 -3.93 49.24
N PHE A 21 18.69 -4.26 50.41
CA PHE A 21 18.29 -3.66 51.68
C PHE A 21 19.45 -2.94 52.37
N ASN A 22 19.11 -1.89 53.11
CA ASN A 22 20.03 -1.19 53.98
C ASN A 22 20.35 -2.06 55.18
N THR A 23 21.62 -2.40 55.40
CA THR A 23 22.04 -3.28 56.50
C THR A 23 21.91 -2.65 57.89
N SER A 24 21.78 -1.32 57.98
CA SER A 24 21.66 -0.59 59.25
C SER A 24 20.22 -0.30 59.64
N THR A 25 19.33 -0.07 58.67
CA THR A 25 17.92 0.27 58.91
C THR A 25 16.95 -0.87 58.57
N GLU A 26 17.44 -1.95 57.94
CA GLU A 26 16.66 -3.07 57.40
C GLU A 26 15.61 -2.67 56.35
N GLU A 27 15.67 -1.43 55.84
CA GLU A 27 14.76 -0.94 54.82
C GLU A 27 15.15 -1.42 53.42
N ILE A 28 14.14 -1.79 52.62
CA ILE A 28 14.32 -2.15 51.21
C ILE A 28 14.60 -0.87 50.41
N ILE A 29 15.75 -0.82 49.76
CA ILE A 29 16.22 0.30 48.94
C ILE A 29 15.73 0.15 47.50
N GLU A 30 15.82 -1.06 46.97
CA GLU A 30 15.47 -1.36 45.57
C GLU A 30 15.01 -2.82 45.46
N GLU A 31 13.91 -3.03 44.73
CA GLU A 31 13.42 -4.36 44.39
C GLU A 31 13.56 -4.57 42.88
N TYR A 32 14.42 -5.51 42.49
CA TYR A 32 14.60 -5.92 41.10
C TYR A 32 13.92 -7.26 40.86
N LYS A 33 12.75 -7.20 40.21
CA LYS A 33 12.00 -8.38 39.78
C LYS A 33 12.51 -8.82 38.41
N ILE A 34 13.03 -10.05 38.31
CA ILE A 34 13.42 -10.61 37.01
C ILE A 34 12.15 -10.70 36.14
N PRO A 35 12.07 -10.03 34.98
CA PRO A 35 10.88 -10.08 34.14
C PRO A 35 10.55 -11.53 33.71
N TYR A 36 9.27 -11.80 33.44
CA TYR A 36 8.86 -13.10 32.92
C TYR A 36 9.64 -13.44 31.65
N ARG A 37 10.05 -14.71 31.49
CA ARG A 37 10.62 -15.17 30.22
C ARG A 37 9.51 -15.15 29.18
N ASN A 38 9.54 -14.16 28.31
CA ASN A 38 8.72 -14.12 27.11
C ASN A 38 9.29 -15.10 26.09
N ILE A 39 8.42 -15.66 25.23
CA ILE A 39 8.85 -16.43 24.06
C ILE A 39 9.63 -15.52 23.09
N ILE A 40 9.35 -14.22 23.12
CA ILE A 40 10.05 -13.17 22.38
C ILE A 40 11.00 -12.47 23.36
N ASP A 41 12.29 -12.81 23.30
CA ASP A 41 13.35 -12.22 24.13
C ASP A 41 14.42 -11.46 23.33
N PHE A 42 14.36 -11.51 21.99
CA PHE A 42 15.31 -10.85 21.08
C PHE A 42 14.97 -9.38 20.77
N THR A 43 13.86 -8.86 21.29
CA THR A 43 13.45 -7.46 21.13
C THR A 43 12.44 -7.04 22.20
N ASN A 44 12.30 -5.74 22.45
CA ASN A 44 11.34 -5.15 23.38
C ASN A 44 10.79 -3.81 22.85
N THR A 45 9.79 -3.24 23.53
CA THR A 45 9.11 -2.00 23.12
C THR A 45 10.07 -0.81 22.93
N SER A 46 11.15 -0.70 23.72
CA SER A 46 12.11 0.41 23.59
C SER A 46 12.87 0.36 22.27
N ASP A 47 13.03 -0.82 21.66
CA ASP A 47 13.69 -0.97 20.37
C ASP A 47 12.89 -0.28 19.25
N GLY A 48 11.55 -0.31 19.30
CA GLY A 48 10.73 0.40 18.33
C GLY A 48 10.95 1.91 18.35
N THR A 49 11.14 2.49 19.55
CA THR A 49 11.47 3.92 19.67
C THR A 49 12.85 4.21 19.09
N LYS A 50 13.84 3.36 19.36
CA LYS A 50 15.20 3.49 18.80
C LYS A 50 15.21 3.36 17.28
N ASP A 51 14.44 2.40 16.75
CA ASP A 51 14.28 2.18 15.31
C ASP A 51 13.73 3.44 14.63
N LEU A 52 12.70 4.06 15.22
CA LEU A 52 12.13 5.30 14.69
C LEU A 52 13.13 6.47 14.77
N LYS A 53 13.86 6.59 15.90
CA LYS A 53 14.91 7.60 16.04
C LYS A 53 16.03 7.46 15.00
N ASN A 54 16.39 6.23 14.65
CA ASN A 54 17.40 5.97 13.61
C ASN A 54 16.95 6.43 12.19
N ILE A 55 15.65 6.60 11.98
CA ILE A 55 15.06 7.09 10.72
C ILE A 55 14.81 8.61 10.76
N PHE A 56 14.37 9.11 11.91
CA PHE A 56 13.83 10.47 12.05
C PHE A 56 14.69 11.42 12.90
N GLY A 57 15.78 10.94 13.48
CA GLY A 57 16.58 11.66 14.46
C GLY A 57 15.95 11.64 15.85
N GLU A 58 16.30 12.60 16.70
CA GLU A 58 15.85 12.62 18.10
C GLU A 58 14.39 13.06 18.28
N LYS A 59 13.75 13.64 17.25
CA LYS A 59 12.35 14.07 17.31
C LYS A 59 11.42 12.85 17.41
N LYS A 60 10.47 12.93 18.34
CA LYS A 60 9.47 11.87 18.58
C LYS A 60 8.20 12.18 17.78
N TYR A 61 8.03 11.48 16.66
CA TYR A 61 6.85 11.60 15.79
C TYR A 61 5.74 10.59 16.08
N PHE A 62 6.08 9.45 16.69
CA PHE A 62 5.11 8.40 16.99
C PHE A 62 5.41 7.80 18.37
N GLU A 63 4.38 7.52 19.16
CA GLU A 63 4.56 7.19 20.57
C GLU A 63 4.93 5.72 20.81
N TYR A 64 4.24 4.80 20.13
CA TYR A 64 4.36 3.36 20.37
C TYR A 64 4.63 2.57 19.07
N PRO A 65 5.73 2.86 18.35
CA PRO A 65 6.06 2.09 17.16
C PRO A 65 6.41 0.65 17.55
N LYS A 66 5.94 -0.32 16.77
CA LYS A 66 6.36 -1.72 16.93
C LYS A 66 7.87 -1.83 16.61
N PRO A 67 8.64 -2.67 17.32
CA PRO A 67 10.04 -2.96 16.97
C PRO A 67 10.15 -3.63 15.61
N ILE A 68 11.14 -3.22 14.78
CA ILE A 68 11.35 -3.79 13.45
C ILE A 68 11.69 -5.28 13.55
N LYS A 69 12.58 -5.65 14.48
CA LYS A 69 13.01 -7.05 14.68
C LYS A 69 11.84 -7.99 14.96
N LEU A 70 10.82 -7.52 15.66
CA LEU A 70 9.62 -8.31 15.95
C LEU A 70 8.88 -8.65 14.65
N ILE A 71 8.70 -7.66 13.78
CA ILE A 71 8.00 -7.86 12.51
C ILE A 71 8.88 -8.66 11.53
N GLU A 72 10.20 -8.41 11.49
CA GLU A 72 11.13 -9.23 10.71
C GLU A 72 11.00 -10.71 11.09
N HIS A 73 10.92 -11.03 12.39
CA HIS A 73 10.74 -12.41 12.84
C HIS A 73 9.45 -13.03 12.30
N PHE A 74 8.31 -12.36 12.43
CA PHE A 74 7.02 -12.90 11.95
C PHE A 74 6.95 -13.05 10.44
N VAL A 75 7.49 -12.08 9.70
CA VAL A 75 7.57 -12.13 8.24
C VAL A 75 8.49 -13.26 7.79
N ASP A 76 9.62 -13.45 8.47
CA ASP A 76 10.61 -14.44 8.08
C ASP A 76 10.17 -15.89 8.29
N ILE A 77 9.41 -16.16 9.36
CA ILE A 77 8.87 -17.52 9.61
C ILE A 77 7.67 -17.85 8.72
N SER A 78 7.00 -16.85 8.15
CA SER A 78 5.71 -17.04 7.45
C SER A 78 5.84 -17.03 5.94
N LEU A 79 6.89 -16.43 5.37
CA LEU A 79 6.93 -16.09 3.94
C LEU A 79 8.03 -16.78 3.15
N ASN A 80 7.65 -17.13 1.92
CA ASN A 80 8.52 -17.61 0.85
C ASN A 80 9.11 -16.42 0.06
N GLU A 81 9.44 -16.64 -1.21
CA GLU A 81 9.89 -15.60 -2.12
C GLU A 81 8.69 -14.95 -2.82
N SER A 82 8.60 -13.61 -2.75
CA SER A 82 7.65 -12.79 -3.50
C SER A 82 6.19 -12.81 -2.99
N ASP A 83 6.00 -13.01 -1.69
CA ASP A 83 4.68 -12.92 -1.05
C ASP A 83 4.21 -11.46 -0.85
N ILE A 84 2.90 -11.29 -0.62
CA ILE A 84 2.28 -9.99 -0.30
C ILE A 84 1.94 -9.94 1.19
N ILE A 85 2.46 -8.94 1.90
CA ILE A 85 2.15 -8.68 3.31
C ILE A 85 1.10 -7.57 3.40
N LEU A 86 -0.02 -7.84 4.06
CA LEU A 86 -1.05 -6.84 4.34
C LEU A 86 -1.00 -6.44 5.82
N ASP A 87 -0.89 -5.13 6.07
CA ASP A 87 -1.04 -4.54 7.40
C ASP A 87 -2.06 -3.41 7.33
N PHE A 88 -3.28 -3.69 7.80
CA PHE A 88 -4.40 -2.73 7.76
C PHE A 88 -4.54 -1.88 9.03
N PHE A 89 -3.54 -1.95 9.93
CA PHE A 89 -3.35 -1.07 11.08
C PHE A 89 -1.90 -0.60 11.13
N SER A 90 -1.45 -0.06 10.00
CA SER A 90 -0.02 0.15 9.76
C SER A 90 0.66 1.11 10.73
N GLY A 91 -0.08 2.08 11.28
CA GLY A 91 0.42 3.08 12.24
C GLY A 91 1.69 3.74 11.70
N SER A 92 2.78 3.62 12.46
CA SER A 92 4.11 4.10 12.06
C SER A 92 4.76 3.36 10.89
N ALA A 93 4.08 2.48 10.15
CA ALA A 93 4.59 1.71 9.02
C ALA A 93 5.81 0.81 9.32
N THR A 94 5.90 0.22 10.53
CA THR A 94 6.97 -0.72 10.89
C THR A 94 7.03 -1.92 9.94
N THR A 95 5.88 -2.44 9.49
CA THR A 95 5.81 -3.63 8.63
C THR A 95 6.49 -3.42 7.28
N ALA A 96 6.22 -2.31 6.58
CA ALA A 96 6.89 -1.96 5.34
C ALA A 96 8.41 -1.85 5.51
N ASN A 97 8.86 -1.20 6.60
CA ASN A 97 10.29 -1.10 6.92
C ASN A 97 10.92 -2.49 7.13
N ALA A 98 10.26 -3.39 7.85
CA ALA A 98 10.76 -4.74 8.09
C ALA A 98 10.83 -5.57 6.80
N VAL A 99 9.82 -5.46 5.93
CA VAL A 99 9.78 -6.15 4.63
C VAL A 99 10.93 -5.70 3.74
N MET A 100 11.16 -4.39 3.56
CA MET A 100 12.28 -3.89 2.77
C MET A 100 13.64 -4.35 3.32
N LYS A 101 13.79 -4.37 4.65
CA LYS A 101 15.03 -4.81 5.30
C LYS A 101 15.29 -6.30 5.09
N LEU A 102 14.25 -7.13 5.16
CA LEU A 102 14.35 -8.57 4.87
C LEU A 102 14.63 -8.83 3.39
N ASN A 103 13.98 -8.10 2.47
CA ASN A 103 14.24 -8.19 1.03
C ASN A 103 15.72 -7.91 0.74
N SER A 104 16.28 -6.85 1.33
CA SER A 104 17.70 -6.53 1.21
C SER A 104 18.61 -7.62 1.79
N LYS A 105 18.37 -8.08 3.02
CA LYS A 105 19.22 -9.07 3.70
C LYS A 105 19.19 -10.46 3.08
N LYS A 106 18.04 -10.87 2.55
CA LYS A 106 17.81 -12.25 2.07
C LYS A 106 17.58 -12.35 0.57
N PHE A 107 17.78 -11.26 -0.17
CA PHE A 107 17.53 -11.18 -1.61
C PHE A 107 16.12 -11.62 -2.02
N LYS A 108 15.13 -11.35 -1.16
CA LYS A 108 13.70 -11.61 -1.41
C LYS A 108 13.04 -10.44 -2.15
N ARG A 109 11.86 -10.69 -2.73
CA ARG A 109 11.06 -9.70 -3.48
C ARG A 109 9.64 -9.57 -2.92
N ASN A 110 9.50 -9.63 -1.60
CA ASN A 110 8.20 -9.56 -0.96
C ASN A 110 7.60 -8.15 -1.10
N LYS A 111 6.30 -8.06 -1.37
CA LYS A 111 5.56 -6.80 -1.52
C LYS A 111 4.77 -6.51 -0.24
N PHE A 112 4.42 -5.25 -0.01
CA PHE A 112 3.57 -4.87 1.13
C PHE A 112 2.38 -4.02 0.69
N ILE A 113 1.28 -4.13 1.42
CA ILE A 113 0.10 -3.26 1.35
C ILE A 113 -0.14 -2.73 2.77
N MET A 114 -0.07 -1.41 2.94
CA MET A 114 -0.29 -0.74 4.21
C MET A 114 -1.60 0.04 4.14
N VAL A 115 -2.49 -0.16 5.11
CA VAL A 115 -3.70 0.66 5.25
C VAL A 115 -3.61 1.42 6.57
N GLN A 116 -3.95 2.70 6.52
CA GLN A 116 -4.00 3.60 7.67
C GLN A 116 -5.19 4.52 7.50
N ILE A 117 -5.97 4.67 8.56
CA ILE A 117 -6.99 5.72 8.64
C ILE A 117 -6.27 7.09 8.72
N PRO A 118 -6.73 8.14 8.03
CA PRO A 118 -6.15 9.47 8.11
C PRO A 118 -6.49 10.15 9.45
N GLU A 119 -6.01 9.56 10.53
CA GLU A 119 -6.10 10.11 11.89
C GLU A 119 -5.16 11.31 12.00
N GLU A 120 -5.70 12.44 12.43
CA GLU A 120 -4.97 13.69 12.61
C GLU A 120 -3.92 13.56 13.72
N THR A 121 -2.78 14.21 13.53
CA THR A 121 -1.79 14.33 14.59
C THR A 121 -2.21 15.40 15.59
N GLY A 122 -1.81 15.27 16.86
CA GLY A 122 -2.12 16.29 17.85
C GLY A 122 -1.45 17.62 17.50
N GLU A 123 -2.18 18.73 17.61
CA GLU A 123 -1.72 20.08 17.24
C GLU A 123 -0.40 20.49 17.93
N ASN A 124 -0.16 20.01 19.16
CA ASN A 124 1.05 20.29 19.93
C ASN A 124 2.13 19.20 19.78
N SER A 125 2.02 18.32 18.76
CA SER A 125 2.99 17.26 18.52
C SER A 125 4.10 17.73 17.59
N ASN A 126 5.31 17.18 17.76
CA ASN A 126 6.41 17.39 16.80
C ASN A 126 6.00 17.04 15.36
N ALA A 127 5.07 16.08 15.21
CA ALA A 127 4.59 15.66 13.90
C ALA A 127 3.81 16.77 13.21
N TYR A 128 2.89 17.41 13.92
CA TYR A 128 2.13 18.54 13.42
C TYR A 128 3.03 19.74 13.09
N GLU A 129 3.97 20.08 13.99
CA GLU A 129 4.93 21.17 13.78
C GLU A 129 5.79 21.01 12.51
N ASP A 130 6.13 19.76 12.17
CA ASP A 130 6.92 19.43 10.97
C ASP A 130 6.04 19.11 9.74
N GLY A 131 4.74 19.40 9.79
CA GLY A 131 3.81 19.32 8.67
C GLY A 131 3.21 17.93 8.41
N TYR A 132 3.39 16.97 9.32
CA TYR A 132 2.72 15.68 9.25
C TYR A 132 1.32 15.79 9.87
N GLU A 133 0.35 16.26 9.08
CA GLU A 133 -1.03 16.48 9.53
C GLU A 133 -1.74 15.19 9.99
N THR A 134 -1.36 14.03 9.43
CA THR A 134 -1.97 12.75 9.78
C THR A 134 -0.92 11.67 10.05
N ILE A 135 -1.32 10.61 10.76
CA ILE A 135 -0.48 9.42 10.98
C ILE A 135 -0.02 8.81 9.65
N CYS A 136 -0.86 8.87 8.60
CA CYS A 136 -0.49 8.43 7.25
C CYS A 136 0.76 9.14 6.73
N GLU A 137 0.89 10.45 6.96
CA GLU A 137 2.07 11.23 6.52
C GLU A 137 3.34 10.73 7.19
N ILE A 138 3.29 10.46 8.50
CA ILE A 138 4.42 9.88 9.24
C ILE A 138 4.80 8.51 8.67
N GLY A 139 3.81 7.66 8.39
CA GLY A 139 4.02 6.34 7.82
C GLY A 139 4.68 6.40 6.44
N LYS A 140 4.16 7.23 5.53
CA LYS A 140 4.74 7.46 4.19
C LYS A 140 6.18 7.91 4.26
N GLU A 141 6.43 8.90 5.12
CA GLU A 141 7.77 9.46 5.28
C GLU A 141 8.74 8.44 5.88
N ARG A 142 8.29 7.60 6.83
CA ARG A 142 9.12 6.50 7.33
C ARG A 142 9.48 5.52 6.23
N ILE A 143 8.53 5.11 5.40
CA ILE A 143 8.77 4.16 4.30
C ILE A 143 9.84 4.72 3.37
N ARG A 144 9.70 5.98 2.96
CA ARG A 144 10.67 6.67 2.08
C ARG A 144 12.08 6.68 2.68
N ARG A 145 12.23 7.21 3.89
CA ARG A 145 13.54 7.30 4.57
C ARG A 145 14.16 5.93 4.88
N ALA A 146 13.33 4.96 5.25
CA ALA A 146 13.79 3.60 5.51
C ALA A 146 14.30 2.92 4.23
N GLY A 147 13.60 3.10 3.11
CA GLY A 147 14.04 2.63 1.80
C GLY A 147 15.39 3.20 1.40
N ASP A 148 15.52 4.53 1.43
CA ASP A 148 16.76 5.25 1.11
C ASP A 148 17.94 4.74 1.96
N LYS A 149 17.73 4.64 3.27
CA LYS A 149 18.74 4.15 4.22
C LYS A 149 19.15 2.71 3.96
N ILE A 150 18.20 1.82 3.63
CA ILE A 150 18.50 0.41 3.33
C ILE A 150 19.33 0.30 2.03
N VAL A 151 19.03 1.11 1.01
CA VAL A 151 19.81 1.14 -0.23
C VAL A 151 21.23 1.66 0.04
N GLU A 152 21.37 2.72 0.84
CA GLU A 152 22.67 3.26 1.25
C GLU A 152 23.51 2.23 2.03
N GLU A 153 22.91 1.56 3.02
CA GLU A 153 23.59 0.57 3.86
C GLU A 153 23.95 -0.73 3.11
N SER A 154 23.11 -1.17 2.16
CA SER A 154 23.32 -2.42 1.43
C SER A 154 24.14 -2.27 0.15
N GLY A 155 24.21 -1.07 -0.42
CA GLY A 155 24.80 -0.82 -1.73
C GLY A 155 24.03 -1.41 -2.91
N ASN A 156 22.88 -2.06 -2.67
CA ASN A 156 22.07 -2.70 -3.70
C ASN A 156 21.06 -1.71 -4.30
N LYS A 157 21.37 -1.19 -5.48
CA LYS A 157 20.50 -0.25 -6.22
C LYS A 157 19.30 -0.93 -6.91
N ASP A 158 19.28 -2.25 -6.99
CA ASP A 158 18.20 -3.02 -7.61
C ASP A 158 17.08 -3.37 -6.62
N LEU A 159 17.18 -2.92 -5.36
CA LEU A 159 16.15 -3.13 -4.35
C LEU A 159 14.91 -2.28 -4.66
N ASP A 160 13.75 -2.91 -4.76
CA ASP A 160 12.48 -2.20 -4.85
C ASP A 160 12.11 -1.59 -3.50
N ILE A 161 12.29 -0.26 -3.40
CA ILE A 161 11.88 0.58 -2.27
C ILE A 161 10.70 1.48 -2.63
N GLY A 162 10.15 1.32 -3.84
CA GLY A 162 9.06 2.14 -4.34
C GLY A 162 7.74 1.76 -3.69
N PHE A 163 6.84 2.74 -3.60
CA PHE A 163 5.46 2.50 -3.21
C PHE A 163 4.54 3.54 -3.85
N LYS A 164 3.29 3.15 -4.07
CA LYS A 164 2.22 4.06 -4.49
C LYS A 164 1.31 4.36 -3.30
N VAL A 165 0.77 5.57 -3.26
CA VAL A 165 -0.14 6.03 -2.21
C VAL A 165 -1.50 6.26 -2.82
N PHE A 166 -2.52 5.66 -2.22
CA PHE A 166 -3.90 5.80 -2.65
C PHE A 166 -4.75 6.34 -1.50
N LYS A 167 -5.77 7.14 -1.84
CA LYS A 167 -6.78 7.63 -0.91
C LYS A 167 -8.13 7.05 -1.31
N LEU A 168 -8.91 6.65 -0.30
CA LEU A 168 -10.28 6.20 -0.54
C LEU A 168 -11.18 7.42 -0.84
N ASP A 169 -11.97 7.30 -1.89
CA ASP A 169 -12.99 8.28 -2.28
C ASP A 169 -14.22 7.53 -2.84
N SER A 170 -15.30 8.25 -3.09
CA SER A 170 -16.46 7.73 -3.80
C SER A 170 -16.11 7.35 -5.24
N SER A 171 -16.81 6.35 -5.78
CA SER A 171 -16.70 5.93 -7.19
C SER A 171 -16.77 7.13 -8.14
N ASN A 172 -15.91 7.14 -9.16
CA ASN A 172 -15.89 8.10 -10.26
C ASN A 172 -17.10 7.95 -11.17
N LEU A 173 -17.80 6.82 -11.12
CA LEU A 173 -19.02 6.59 -11.87
C LEU A 173 -20.24 7.04 -11.07
N LYS A 174 -21.21 7.67 -11.75
CA LYS A 174 -22.53 7.97 -11.19
C LYS A 174 -23.23 6.65 -10.89
N LYS A 175 -23.84 6.56 -9.70
CA LYS A 175 -24.76 5.44 -9.42
C LYS A 175 -25.96 5.61 -10.34
N TRP A 176 -26.30 4.54 -11.05
CA TRP A 176 -27.50 4.54 -11.89
C TRP A 176 -28.73 4.68 -10.98
N ASP A 177 -29.38 5.83 -11.07
CA ASP A 177 -30.63 6.14 -10.39
C ASP A 177 -31.65 6.54 -11.46
N PRO A 178 -32.46 5.58 -11.95
CA PRO A 178 -33.39 5.84 -13.04
C PRO A 178 -34.51 6.75 -12.55
N ASP A 179 -34.59 7.97 -13.08
CA ASP A 179 -35.83 8.73 -13.03
C ASP A 179 -36.84 8.04 -13.95
N TYR A 180 -37.71 7.22 -13.37
CA TYR A 180 -38.77 6.49 -14.08
C TYR A 180 -39.72 7.42 -14.84
N ASN A 181 -39.78 8.71 -14.51
CA ASN A 181 -40.60 9.69 -15.22
C ASN A 181 -39.90 10.30 -16.44
N ASN A 182 -38.57 10.13 -16.56
CA ASN A 182 -37.76 10.77 -17.61
C ASN A 182 -36.65 9.84 -18.13
N VAL A 183 -37.02 8.58 -18.38
CA VAL A 183 -36.11 7.49 -18.77
C VAL A 183 -35.27 7.84 -19.99
N GLN A 184 -35.83 8.50 -21.01
CA GLN A 184 -35.08 8.89 -22.21
C GLN A 184 -33.92 9.85 -21.91
N GLN A 185 -34.10 10.78 -20.98
CA GLN A 185 -33.08 11.74 -20.59
C GLN A 185 -32.03 11.09 -19.67
N SER A 186 -32.43 10.10 -18.86
CA SER A 186 -31.53 9.31 -18.01
C SER A 186 -30.54 8.42 -18.77
N LEU A 187 -30.85 8.09 -20.04
CA LEU A 187 -30.00 7.25 -20.91
C LEU A 187 -28.85 8.02 -21.58
N ILE A 188 -28.90 9.36 -21.58
CA ILE A 188 -27.95 10.25 -22.29
C ILE A 188 -26.91 10.85 -21.31
N ILE A 189 -27.03 10.57 -20.01
CA ILE A 189 -26.20 11.19 -18.98
C ILE A 189 -24.78 10.65 -19.04
N ASP A 190 -23.78 11.55 -19.07
CA ASP A 190 -22.38 11.20 -18.87
C ASP A 190 -22.24 10.46 -17.52
N ASN A 191 -21.85 9.19 -17.58
CA ASN A 191 -21.76 8.32 -16.41
C ASN A 191 -20.59 8.66 -15.50
N ILE A 192 -19.74 9.62 -15.89
CA ILE A 192 -18.61 10.09 -15.09
C ILE A 192 -19.04 11.26 -14.20
N LYS A 193 -18.64 11.24 -12.92
CA LYS A 193 -18.85 12.36 -11.99
C LYS A 193 -17.96 13.55 -12.33
N GLU A 194 -18.49 14.76 -12.14
CA GLU A 194 -17.73 16.00 -12.34
C GLU A 194 -16.57 16.12 -11.32
N GLY A 195 -15.48 16.75 -11.75
CA GLY A 195 -14.30 17.01 -10.91
C GLY A 195 -13.37 15.80 -10.70
N ARG A 196 -13.60 14.69 -11.42
CA ARG A 196 -12.74 13.49 -11.38
C ARG A 196 -11.66 13.55 -12.44
N SER A 197 -10.44 13.10 -12.10
CA SER A 197 -9.35 13.02 -13.07
C SER A 197 -9.48 11.75 -13.90
N ASN A 198 -8.97 11.79 -15.14
CA ASN A 198 -8.90 10.60 -15.99
C ASN A 198 -8.06 9.48 -15.34
N GLU A 199 -7.04 9.84 -14.58
CA GLU A 199 -6.22 8.88 -13.84
C GLU A 199 -7.01 8.15 -12.75
N ASP A 200 -7.92 8.83 -12.03
CA ASP A 200 -8.80 8.19 -11.04
C ASP A 200 -9.71 7.14 -11.70
N LEU A 201 -10.23 7.45 -12.88
CA LEU A 201 -11.03 6.52 -13.69
C LEU A 201 -10.21 5.30 -14.11
N VAL A 202 -8.98 5.52 -14.59
CA VAL A 202 -8.05 4.44 -14.96
C VAL A 202 -7.84 3.50 -13.78
N TYR A 203 -7.49 4.03 -12.59
CA TYR A 203 -7.28 3.21 -11.40
C TYR A 203 -8.55 2.49 -10.92
N GLU A 204 -9.71 3.16 -10.94
CA GLU A 204 -10.97 2.52 -10.57
C GLU A 204 -11.33 1.36 -11.52
N ILE A 205 -11.11 1.53 -12.82
CA ILE A 205 -11.38 0.48 -13.80
C ILE A 205 -10.34 -0.63 -13.70
N MET A 206 -9.06 -0.33 -13.43
CA MET A 206 -8.05 -1.36 -13.15
C MET A 206 -8.50 -2.27 -12.01
N LEU A 207 -9.03 -1.68 -10.93
CA LEU A 207 -9.57 -2.40 -9.76
C LEU A 207 -10.86 -3.16 -10.05
N LYS A 208 -11.80 -2.55 -10.78
CA LYS A 208 -13.12 -3.13 -11.06
C LYS A 208 -13.14 -4.11 -12.21
N SER A 209 -12.19 -4.00 -13.14
CA SER A 209 -12.11 -4.88 -14.29
C SER A 209 -12.15 -6.32 -13.80
N GLU A 210 -12.91 -7.17 -14.51
CA GLU A 210 -13.23 -8.56 -14.13
C GLU A 210 -12.00 -9.46 -13.88
N TYR A 211 -10.80 -8.91 -14.07
CA TYR A 211 -9.51 -9.57 -14.01
C TYR A 211 -8.56 -8.97 -12.97
N GLY A 212 -8.98 -7.94 -12.20
CA GLY A 212 -8.23 -7.41 -11.05
C GLY A 212 -6.78 -7.06 -11.39
N ILE A 213 -6.58 -6.06 -12.24
CA ILE A 213 -5.24 -5.67 -12.70
C ILE A 213 -4.43 -5.11 -11.53
N ASP A 214 -3.21 -5.62 -11.36
CA ASP A 214 -2.30 -5.20 -10.28
C ASP A 214 -1.99 -3.69 -10.39
N LEU A 215 -2.20 -2.95 -9.31
CA LEU A 215 -1.94 -1.52 -9.19
C LEU A 215 -0.45 -1.16 -9.38
N THR A 216 0.43 -2.15 -9.30
CA THR A 216 1.87 -1.98 -9.53
C THR A 216 2.26 -1.90 -11.01
N PHE A 217 1.34 -2.20 -11.93
CA PHE A 217 1.65 -2.07 -13.35
C PHE A 217 1.99 -0.61 -13.73
N PRO A 218 2.94 -0.43 -14.68
CA PRO A 218 3.27 0.87 -15.21
C PRO A 218 2.07 1.42 -15.99
N ILE A 219 1.88 2.72 -15.89
CA ILE A 219 0.90 3.50 -16.64
C ILE A 219 1.68 4.51 -17.44
N GLU A 220 1.49 4.50 -18.76
CA GLU A 220 2.07 5.47 -19.69
C GLU A 220 0.95 6.32 -20.28
N GLU A 221 1.10 7.64 -20.28
CA GLU A 221 0.17 8.57 -20.92
C GLU A 221 0.81 9.14 -22.18
N ILE A 222 0.17 8.91 -23.33
CA ILE A 222 0.58 9.43 -24.64
C ILE A 222 -0.66 10.01 -25.32
N ASN A 223 -0.65 11.31 -25.62
CA ASN A 223 -1.76 12.01 -26.29
C ASN A 223 -3.13 11.75 -25.62
N ASN A 224 -3.22 11.88 -24.29
CA ASN A 224 -4.41 11.58 -23.49
C ASN A 224 -4.92 10.13 -23.58
N ILE A 225 -4.10 9.21 -24.10
CA ILE A 225 -4.35 7.76 -24.10
C ILE A 225 -3.49 7.16 -23.00
N TYR A 226 -4.12 6.45 -22.07
CA TYR A 226 -3.43 5.75 -20.98
C TYR A 226 -3.19 4.29 -21.37
N SER A 227 -1.95 3.83 -21.30
CA SER A 227 -1.55 2.44 -21.54
C SER A 227 -1.06 1.82 -20.25
N VAL A 228 -1.69 0.72 -19.84
CA VAL A 228 -1.39 -0.01 -18.60
C VAL A 228 -0.77 -1.36 -18.96
N GLY A 229 0.34 -1.69 -18.29
CA GLY A 229 0.98 -3.01 -18.42
C GLY A 229 1.46 -3.31 -19.84
N PHE A 230 2.14 -2.34 -20.47
CA PHE A 230 2.68 -2.47 -21.83
C PHE A 230 1.62 -2.71 -22.92
N GLY A 231 0.47 -2.05 -22.79
CA GLY A 231 -0.63 -2.12 -23.76
C GLY A 231 -1.61 -3.27 -23.52
N ALA A 232 -1.53 -3.95 -22.37
CA ALA A 232 -2.52 -4.96 -21.97
C ALA A 232 -3.91 -4.34 -21.76
N LEU A 233 -3.96 -3.12 -21.22
CA LEU A 233 -5.17 -2.33 -21.10
C LEU A 233 -4.89 -0.90 -21.55
N VAL A 234 -5.72 -0.37 -22.46
CA VAL A 234 -5.56 0.98 -23.02
C VAL A 234 -6.85 1.76 -22.84
N PHE A 235 -6.75 3.01 -22.38
CA PHE A 235 -7.88 3.89 -22.13
C PHE A 235 -7.82 5.12 -23.02
N CYS A 236 -8.93 5.46 -23.66
CA CYS A 236 -9.13 6.71 -24.37
C CYS A 236 -10.36 7.41 -23.80
N LEU A 237 -10.14 8.43 -22.97
CA LEU A 237 -11.19 9.09 -22.18
C LEU A 237 -11.49 10.53 -22.68
N ASP A 238 -11.02 10.87 -23.87
CA ASP A 238 -11.22 12.17 -24.50
C ASP A 238 -12.68 12.42 -24.91
N ASN A 239 -13.06 13.70 -25.06
CA ASN A 239 -14.42 14.10 -25.45
C ASN A 239 -14.61 14.27 -26.97
N ASN A 240 -13.57 14.04 -27.79
CA ASN A 240 -13.65 14.22 -29.25
C ASN A 240 -12.88 13.09 -29.98
N ILE A 241 -13.34 11.87 -29.78
CA ILE A 241 -12.71 10.66 -30.29
C ILE A 241 -13.10 10.46 -31.75
N THR A 242 -12.10 10.47 -32.63
CA THR A 242 -12.23 10.26 -34.08
C THR A 242 -11.41 9.05 -34.51
N ARG A 243 -11.48 8.64 -35.78
CA ARG A 243 -10.71 7.47 -36.25
C ARG A 243 -9.19 7.63 -36.15
N GLU A 244 -8.68 8.85 -36.04
CA GLU A 244 -7.23 9.14 -36.02
C GLU A 244 -6.52 8.46 -34.85
N ILE A 245 -7.21 8.31 -33.71
CA ILE A 245 -6.68 7.68 -32.49
C ILE A 245 -6.39 6.17 -32.66
N THR A 246 -7.00 5.50 -33.65
CA THR A 246 -6.79 4.04 -33.84
C THR A 246 -5.33 3.69 -34.12
N GLY A 247 -4.63 4.52 -34.89
CA GLY A 247 -3.22 4.29 -35.21
C GLY A 247 -2.32 4.35 -33.97
N GLU A 248 -2.66 5.18 -33.00
CA GLU A 248 -1.90 5.30 -31.75
C GLU A 248 -2.17 4.12 -30.83
N ILE A 249 -3.44 3.73 -30.67
CA ILE A 249 -3.83 2.55 -29.88
C ILE A 249 -3.17 1.27 -30.42
N ILE A 250 -3.11 1.09 -31.74
CA ILE A 250 -2.45 -0.07 -32.34
C ILE A 250 -0.95 -0.08 -32.03
N LYS A 251 -0.29 1.09 -32.00
CA LYS A 251 1.13 1.18 -31.61
C LYS A 251 1.34 0.80 -30.15
N LEU A 252 0.48 1.29 -29.25
CA LEU A 252 0.57 1.02 -27.80
C LEU A 252 0.32 -0.45 -27.46
N THR A 253 -0.59 -1.10 -28.19
CA THR A 253 -0.95 -2.51 -27.95
C THR A 253 0.04 -3.50 -28.56
N LYS A 254 0.99 -3.06 -29.39
CA LYS A 254 1.87 -3.91 -30.21
C LYS A 254 2.65 -4.97 -29.41
N ASN A 255 3.06 -4.64 -28.19
CA ASN A 255 3.86 -5.51 -27.34
C ASN A 255 3.02 -6.44 -26.45
N ALA A 256 1.72 -6.21 -26.37
CA ALA A 256 0.81 -7.02 -25.58
C ALA A 256 0.29 -8.21 -26.41
N SER A 257 0.30 -9.40 -25.81
CA SER A 257 -0.24 -10.62 -26.42
C SER A 257 -1.78 -10.56 -26.52
N LYS A 258 -2.41 -9.93 -25.53
CA LYS A 258 -3.84 -9.64 -25.48
C LYS A 258 -4.03 -8.23 -24.92
N SER A 259 -4.81 -7.44 -25.64
CA SER A 259 -5.12 -6.06 -25.28
C SER A 259 -6.62 -5.86 -25.16
N ARG A 260 -6.98 -4.99 -24.23
CA ARG A 260 -8.33 -4.47 -24.06
C ARG A 260 -8.28 -2.96 -24.24
N VAL A 261 -9.28 -2.42 -24.91
CA VAL A 261 -9.39 -0.98 -25.13
C VAL A 261 -10.69 -0.48 -24.49
N VAL A 262 -10.58 0.56 -23.66
CA VAL A 262 -11.68 1.16 -22.91
C VAL A 262 -11.86 2.60 -23.39
N PHE A 263 -13.09 2.95 -23.71
CA PHE A 263 -13.47 4.26 -24.22
C PHE A 263 -14.52 4.93 -23.35
N LYS A 264 -14.45 6.25 -23.23
CA LYS A 264 -15.58 7.05 -22.75
C LYS A 264 -16.68 7.06 -23.81
N ASP A 265 -17.87 6.56 -23.49
CA ASP A 265 -18.94 6.37 -24.47
C ASP A 265 -19.43 7.69 -25.09
N SER A 266 -19.62 8.70 -24.25
CA SER A 266 -20.00 10.05 -24.68
C SER A 266 -18.85 10.82 -25.36
N GLY A 267 -17.65 10.26 -25.40
CA GLY A 267 -16.47 10.87 -26.01
C GLY A 267 -16.40 10.73 -27.53
N PHE A 268 -17.18 9.82 -28.12
CA PHE A 268 -17.18 9.62 -29.57
C PHE A 268 -17.83 10.80 -30.31
N LYS A 269 -17.17 11.29 -31.37
CA LYS A 269 -17.71 12.36 -32.22
C LYS A 269 -19.01 11.95 -32.93
N SER A 270 -19.16 10.67 -33.27
CA SER A 270 -20.37 10.11 -33.87
C SER A 270 -20.47 8.59 -33.67
N ASP A 271 -21.68 8.03 -33.77
CA ASP A 271 -21.89 6.57 -33.77
C ASP A 271 -21.18 5.88 -34.94
N VAL A 272 -21.00 6.60 -36.04
CA VAL A 272 -20.21 6.15 -37.18
C VAL A 272 -18.75 6.01 -36.76
N ASP A 273 -18.16 7.00 -36.10
CA ASP A 273 -16.79 6.91 -35.61
C ASP A 273 -16.61 5.75 -34.63
N LYS A 274 -17.52 5.61 -33.64
CA LYS A 274 -17.52 4.48 -32.69
C LYS A 274 -17.51 3.12 -33.39
N THR A 275 -18.41 2.92 -34.35
CA THR A 275 -18.52 1.65 -35.09
C THR A 275 -17.26 1.36 -35.90
N ASN A 276 -16.72 2.36 -36.58
CA ASN A 276 -15.52 2.18 -37.40
C ASN A 276 -14.27 1.93 -36.55
N ILE A 277 -14.12 2.64 -35.44
CA ILE A 277 -13.01 2.42 -34.48
C ILE A 277 -13.09 0.99 -33.93
N LYS A 278 -14.27 0.57 -33.47
CA LYS A 278 -14.48 -0.80 -32.96
C LYS A 278 -14.09 -1.87 -33.99
N GLU A 279 -14.56 -1.73 -35.23
CA GLU A 279 -14.23 -2.67 -36.32
C GLU A 279 -12.72 -2.70 -36.62
N ILE A 280 -12.06 -1.55 -36.69
CA ILE A 280 -10.62 -1.45 -36.97
C ILE A 280 -9.81 -2.12 -35.83
N LEU A 281 -10.14 -1.81 -34.59
CA LEU A 281 -9.39 -2.32 -33.44
C LEU A 281 -9.58 -3.83 -33.27
N LEU A 282 -10.81 -4.35 -33.36
CA LEU A 282 -11.08 -5.78 -33.19
C LEU A 282 -10.55 -6.66 -34.34
N ARG A 283 -10.29 -6.10 -35.52
CA ARG A 283 -9.57 -6.79 -36.60
C ARG A 283 -8.08 -6.96 -36.32
N THR A 284 -7.54 -6.21 -35.36
CA THR A 284 -6.14 -6.32 -34.97
C THR A 284 -5.98 -7.53 -34.04
N ASN A 285 -5.13 -8.49 -34.43
CA ASN A 285 -5.05 -9.81 -33.79
C ASN A 285 -4.84 -9.81 -32.27
N ASN A 286 -4.18 -8.80 -31.71
CA ASN A 286 -3.88 -8.66 -30.29
C ASN A 286 -5.01 -7.99 -29.48
N ILE A 287 -5.89 -7.18 -30.09
CA ILE A 287 -6.99 -6.52 -29.38
C ILE A 287 -8.19 -7.46 -29.35
N LYS A 288 -8.61 -7.86 -28.16
CA LYS A 288 -9.69 -8.86 -27.98
C LYS A 288 -11.00 -8.26 -27.50
N GLU A 289 -10.94 -7.14 -26.81
CA GLU A 289 -12.12 -6.54 -26.19
C GLU A 289 -12.12 -5.04 -26.44
N PHE A 290 -13.31 -4.54 -26.77
CA PHE A 290 -13.63 -3.13 -26.91
C PHE A 290 -14.76 -2.82 -25.92
N ILE A 291 -14.46 -1.97 -24.95
CA ILE A 291 -15.34 -1.65 -23.82
C ILE A 291 -15.63 -0.15 -23.87
N THR A 292 -16.86 0.22 -23.56
CA THR A 292 -17.29 1.62 -23.40
C THR A 292 -17.84 1.81 -22.01
N ILE A 293 -17.54 2.96 -21.39
CA ILE A 293 -17.99 3.35 -20.05
C ILE A 293 -18.71 4.70 -20.06
#